data_AF-A0A4Q2UZY2-F1
#
_entry.id   AF-A0A4Q2UZY2-F1
#
_cell.length_a   1.000
_cell.length_b   1.000
_cell.length_c   1.000
_cell.angle_alpha   90.00
_cell.angle_beta   90.00
_cell.angle_gamma   90.00
#
_symmetry.space_group_name_H-M   'P 1'
#
loop_
_entity.id
_entity.type
_entity.pdbx_description
1 polymer ?
#
loop_
_entity_poly.entity_id
_entity_poly.type
_entity_poly.pdbx_seq_one_letter_code
_entity_poly.pdbx_strand_id
1 'polypeptide(L)'
;MEESYRGSYDDFETRFKFPWYFSHRVDLHNELKRLALEPWSTSTGAKLHLSTPVVDVDCEGGILKFEDSTTVTKDVIIGADGVHSLMAKRVIGSEIPATEVEQCIYRFLIPTSKLLDNPITRPLFEQDTATFRVAATAEKRIAWYPCRKSVLYSYPWI
;
A
#
# COMPACT_ATOMS: atom_id res chain seq x y z
N MET A 1 15.59 -17.13 -15.50
CA MET A 1 14.89 -16.88 -14.23
C MET A 1 13.59 -17.65 -14.29
N GLU A 2 13.39 -18.56 -13.35
CA GLU A 2 12.29 -19.53 -13.37
C GLU A 2 11.24 -19.15 -12.31
N GLU A 3 10.00 -19.58 -12.52
CA GLU A 3 8.92 -19.40 -11.54
C GLU A 3 9.25 -20.24 -10.30
N SER A 4 9.54 -19.56 -9.18
CA SER A 4 9.91 -20.18 -7.92
C SER A 4 8.71 -20.36 -6.98
N TYR A 5 7.61 -19.64 -7.21
CA TYR A 5 6.39 -19.76 -6.42
C TYR A 5 5.14 -19.35 -7.21
N ARG A 6 4.04 -20.06 -6.95
CA ARG A 6 2.69 -19.79 -7.47
C ARG A 6 1.67 -20.03 -6.36
N GLY A 7 0.98 -18.98 -5.94
CA GLY A 7 -0.11 -19.03 -4.95
C GLY A 7 -1.48 -18.76 -5.59
N SER A 8 -2.51 -19.41 -5.06
CA SER A 8 -3.93 -19.20 -5.39
C SER A 8 -4.68 -18.72 -4.14
N TYR A 9 -5.93 -18.24 -4.30
CA TYR A 9 -6.76 -17.86 -3.15
C TYR A 9 -6.96 -19.03 -2.17
N ASP A 10 -7.22 -20.23 -2.68
CA ASP A 10 -7.43 -21.43 -1.87
C ASP A 10 -6.17 -21.81 -1.06
N ASP A 11 -4.98 -21.66 -1.65
CA ASP A 11 -3.70 -21.86 -0.95
C ASP A 11 -3.57 -20.89 0.23
N PHE A 12 -3.85 -19.61 -0.01
CA PHE A 12 -3.73 -18.57 1.01
C PHE A 12 -4.72 -18.75 2.16
N GLU A 13 -5.98 -19.04 1.88
CA GLU A 13 -6.99 -19.22 2.92
C GLU A 13 -6.71 -20.46 3.77
N THR A 14 -6.28 -21.56 3.13
CA THR A 14 -5.92 -22.79 3.85
C THR A 14 -4.72 -22.57 4.77
N ARG A 15 -3.70 -21.87 4.27
CA ARG A 15 -2.43 -21.62 4.98
C ARG A 15 -2.56 -20.59 6.09
N PHE A 16 -3.21 -19.47 5.80
CA PHE A 16 -3.27 -18.31 6.70
C PHE A 16 -4.58 -18.19 7.47
N LYS A 17 -5.54 -19.09 7.23
CA LYS A 17 -6.88 -19.12 7.87
C LYS A 17 -7.77 -17.92 7.58
N PHE A 18 -7.33 -17.05 6.68
CA PHE A 18 -8.04 -15.86 6.23
C PHE A 18 -7.75 -15.59 4.75
N PRO A 19 -8.68 -14.97 4.02
CA PRO A 19 -8.46 -14.63 2.62
C PRO A 19 -7.36 -13.59 2.47
N TRP A 20 -6.58 -13.73 1.40
CA TRP A 20 -5.62 -12.72 0.95
C TRP A 20 -6.20 -11.91 -0.19
N TYR A 21 -6.01 -10.59 -0.14
CA TYR A 21 -6.52 -9.67 -1.15
C TYR A 21 -5.39 -8.89 -1.81
N PHE A 22 -5.41 -8.87 -3.14
CA PHE A 22 -4.58 -8.00 -3.94
C PHE A 22 -5.41 -6.84 -4.48
N SER A 23 -4.94 -5.62 -4.28
CA SER A 23 -5.68 -4.43 -4.67
C SER A 23 -4.78 -3.41 -5.37
N HIS A 24 -5.39 -2.63 -6.24
CA HIS A 24 -4.76 -1.43 -6.77
C HIS A 24 -4.80 -0.35 -5.68
N ARG A 25 -3.63 0.21 -5.31
CA ARG A 25 -3.50 1.13 -4.17
C ARG A 25 -4.47 2.31 -4.23
N VAL A 26 -4.63 2.92 -5.41
CA VAL A 26 -5.54 4.07 -5.58
C VAL A 26 -6.99 3.68 -5.34
N ASP A 27 -7.41 2.49 -5.81
CA ASP A 27 -8.78 2.03 -5.67
C ASP A 27 -9.10 1.73 -4.20
N LEU A 28 -8.20 1.01 -3.52
CA LEU A 28 -8.33 0.73 -2.09
C LEU A 28 -8.36 2.02 -1.26
N HIS A 29 -7.43 2.94 -1.55
CA HIS A 29 -7.37 4.23 -0.84
C HIS A 29 -8.64 5.06 -1.04
N ASN A 30 -9.16 5.13 -2.27
CA ASN A 30 -10.37 5.88 -2.56
C ASN A 30 -11.58 5.28 -1.86
N GLU A 31 -11.69 3.96 -1.80
CA GLU A 31 -12.80 3.29 -1.13
C GLU A 31 -12.74 3.45 0.39
N LEU A 32 -11.55 3.30 1.00
CA LEU A 32 -11.36 3.58 2.42
C LEU A 32 -11.67 5.05 2.76
N LYS A 33 -11.25 5.98 1.91
CA LYS A 33 -11.59 7.40 2.04
C LYS A 33 -13.11 7.60 1.96
N ARG A 34 -13.79 7.00 0.98
CA ARG A 34 -15.24 7.09 0.84
C ARG A 34 -15.94 6.61 2.11
N LEU A 35 -15.60 5.41 2.59
CA LEU A 35 -16.16 4.81 3.81
C LEU A 35 -15.89 5.65 5.06
N ALA A 36 -14.71 6.27 5.17
CA ALA A 36 -14.36 7.10 6.32
C ALA A 36 -15.14 8.43 6.36
N LEU A 37 -15.48 8.99 5.20
CA LEU A 37 -16.15 10.29 5.10
C LEU A 37 -17.67 10.19 5.07
N GLU A 38 -18.21 9.04 4.67
CA GLU A 38 -19.66 8.83 4.64
C GLU A 38 -20.23 8.71 6.06
N PRO A 39 -21.39 9.33 6.33
CA PRO A 39 -22.13 9.08 7.54
C PRO A 39 -22.53 7.60 7.64
N TRP A 40 -22.44 7.03 8.84
CA TRP A 40 -22.99 5.72 9.16
C TRP A 40 -23.83 5.83 10.44
N SER A 41 -24.53 4.77 10.84
CA SER A 41 -25.53 4.79 11.91
C SER A 41 -25.16 5.57 13.18
N THR A 42 -23.87 5.58 13.56
CA THR A 42 -23.36 6.23 14.78
C THR A 42 -22.39 7.38 14.53
N SER A 43 -22.10 7.75 13.27
CA SER A 43 -21.07 8.73 12.94
C SER A 43 -21.50 9.64 11.79
N THR A 44 -21.14 10.92 11.86
CA THR A 44 -21.33 11.88 10.76
C THR A 44 -20.25 11.80 9.68
N GLY A 45 -19.34 10.84 9.79
CA GLY A 45 -18.14 10.73 8.94
C GLY A 45 -16.98 11.55 9.49
N ALA A 46 -15.76 11.19 9.07
CA ALA A 46 -14.55 11.93 9.41
C ALA A 46 -14.50 13.26 8.65
N LYS A 47 -13.87 14.28 9.25
CA LYS A 47 -13.53 15.52 8.55
C LYS A 47 -12.15 15.39 7.92
N LEU A 48 -12.05 15.66 6.63
CA LEU A 48 -10.79 15.61 5.89
C LEU A 48 -10.36 16.99 5.43
N HIS A 49 -9.19 17.40 5.88
CA HIS A 49 -8.52 18.63 5.48
C HIS A 49 -7.32 18.25 4.60
N LEU A 50 -7.44 18.49 3.29
CA LEU A 50 -6.35 18.26 2.34
C LEU A 50 -5.48 19.50 2.24
N SER A 51 -4.22 19.33 1.84
CA SER A 51 -3.25 20.42 1.72
C SER A 51 -3.13 21.23 3.02
N THR A 52 -3.17 20.53 4.16
CA THR A 52 -3.00 21.11 5.50
C THR A 52 -1.82 20.42 6.17
N PRO A 53 -0.57 20.76 5.80
CA PRO A 53 0.60 20.10 6.35
C PRO A 53 0.72 20.41 7.85
N VAL A 54 0.89 19.36 8.65
CA VAL A 54 1.30 19.48 10.04
C VAL A 54 2.82 19.61 10.05
N VAL A 55 3.34 20.68 10.64
CA VAL A 55 4.77 20.98 10.68
C VAL A 55 5.38 20.77 12.06
N ASP A 56 4.54 20.68 13.10
CA ASP A 56 4.98 20.39 14.45
C ASP A 56 3.87 19.77 15.31
N VAL A 57 4.28 19.08 16.39
CA VAL A 57 3.37 18.58 17.42
C VAL A 57 3.98 18.78 18.80
N ASP A 58 3.19 19.31 19.73
CA ASP A 58 3.44 19.23 21.17
C ASP A 58 2.71 17.98 21.70
N CYS A 59 3.48 16.93 21.97
CA CYS A 59 2.96 15.65 22.42
C CYS A 59 2.33 15.71 23.82
N GLU A 60 2.84 16.58 24.70
CA GLU A 60 2.34 16.71 26.08
C GLU A 60 1.09 17.58 26.14
N GLY A 61 1.10 18.68 25.38
CA GLY A 61 -0.05 19.59 25.28
C GLY A 61 -1.15 19.12 24.33
N GLY A 62 -0.90 18.08 23.52
CA GLY A 62 -1.84 17.61 22.49
C GLY A 62 -2.09 18.64 21.38
N ILE A 63 -1.07 19.45 21.03
CA ILE A 63 -1.22 20.58 20.10
C ILE A 63 -0.56 20.25 18.77
N LEU A 64 -1.32 20.32 17.69
CA LEU A 64 -0.81 20.30 16.31
C LEU A 64 -0.53 21.74 15.84
N LYS A 65 0.59 21.95 15.17
CA LYS A 65 0.90 23.21 14.47
C LYS A 65 0.93 22.96 12.97
N PHE A 66 0.27 23.83 12.22
CA PHE A 66 0.16 23.76 10.78
C PHE A 66 1.08 24.75 10.08
N GLU A 67 1.34 24.54 8.79
CA GLU A 67 2.22 25.39 7.99
C GLU A 67 1.76 26.86 7.92
N ASP A 68 0.44 27.10 7.98
CA ASP A 68 -0.15 28.44 8.03
C ASP A 68 -0.04 29.12 9.40
N SER A 69 0.75 28.54 10.31
CA SER A 69 0.94 28.98 11.70
C SER A 69 -0.29 28.83 12.61
N THR A 70 -1.40 28.25 12.13
CA THR A 70 -2.53 27.92 12.99
C THR A 70 -2.22 26.71 13.87
N THR A 71 -2.95 26.57 14.97
CA THR A 71 -2.81 25.45 15.90
C THR A 71 -4.16 24.89 16.31
N VAL A 72 -4.17 23.60 16.65
CA VAL A 72 -5.36 22.91 17.16
C VAL A 72 -4.95 21.97 18.30
N THR A 73 -5.71 21.99 19.39
CA THR A 73 -5.56 21.06 20.52
C THR A 73 -6.53 19.88 20.37
N LYS A 74 -6.06 18.66 20.72
CA LYS A 74 -6.84 17.41 20.70
C LYS A 74 -6.52 16.54 21.90
N ASP A 75 -7.48 15.71 22.31
CA ASP A 75 -7.30 14.74 23.39
C ASP A 75 -6.37 13.59 22.98
N VAL A 76 -6.44 13.18 21.72
CA VAL A 76 -5.63 12.10 21.14
C VAL A 76 -5.19 12.49 19.73
N ILE A 77 -3.89 12.30 19.44
CA ILE A 77 -3.29 12.49 18.13
C ILE A 77 -2.78 11.12 17.64
N ILE A 78 -3.16 10.74 16.41
CA ILE A 78 -2.68 9.52 15.76
C ILE A 78 -1.69 9.91 14.67
N GLY A 79 -0.43 9.55 14.85
CA GLY A 79 0.62 9.72 13.83
C GLY A 79 0.52 8.65 12.73
N ALA A 80 0.05 9.05 11.55
CA ALA A 80 -0.08 8.17 10.38
C ALA A 80 0.56 8.82 9.12
N ASP A 81 1.67 9.53 9.30
CA ASP A 81 2.37 10.36 8.32
C ASP A 81 3.47 9.64 7.50
N GLY A 82 3.55 8.31 7.62
CA GLY A 82 4.36 7.47 6.75
C GLY A 82 5.84 7.42 7.11
N VAL A 83 6.68 6.99 6.17
CA VAL A 83 8.10 6.67 6.43
C VAL A 83 8.96 7.88 6.80
N HIS A 84 8.54 9.09 6.42
CA HIS A 84 9.22 10.35 6.76
C HIS A 84 8.57 11.03 7.97
N SER A 85 8.15 10.23 8.96
CA SER A 85 7.28 10.68 10.04
C SER A 85 7.92 11.76 10.90
N LEU A 86 7.27 12.93 10.94
CA LEU A 86 7.53 13.97 11.92
C LEU A 86 7.04 13.52 13.30
N MET A 87 5.90 12.83 13.34
CA MET A 87 5.26 12.40 14.59
C MET A 87 6.16 11.45 15.37
N ALA A 88 6.73 10.44 14.70
CA ALA A 88 7.65 9.48 15.31
C ALA A 88 8.88 10.19 15.90
N LYS A 89 9.47 11.14 15.17
CA LYS A 89 10.59 11.96 15.65
C LYS A 89 10.24 12.75 16.91
N ARG A 90 9.04 13.34 16.97
CA ARG A 90 8.60 14.12 18.14
C ARG A 90 8.32 13.26 19.36
N VAL A 91 7.76 12.08 19.17
CA VAL A 91 7.50 11.13 20.26
C VAL A 91 8.81 10.54 20.80
N ILE A 92 9.74 10.17 19.93
CA ILE A 92 11.01 9.52 20.33
C ILE A 92 12.03 10.56 20.82
N GLY A 93 11.94 11.81 20.36
CA GLY A 93 12.87 12.88 20.71
C GLY A 93 14.19 12.83 19.93
N SER A 94 14.31 11.95 18.92
CA SER A 94 15.48 11.83 18.06
C SER A 94 15.09 11.46 16.63
N GLU A 95 16.02 11.67 15.70
CA GLU A 95 15.88 11.23 14.31
C GLU A 95 15.92 9.71 14.22
N ILE A 96 15.16 9.17 13.26
CA ILE A 96 15.15 7.74 12.93
C ILE A 96 15.63 7.61 11.48
N PRO A 97 16.95 7.69 11.23
CA PRO A 97 17.47 7.61 9.88
C PRO A 97 17.16 6.24 9.28
N ALA A 98 16.77 6.23 8.01
CA ALA A 98 16.64 4.98 7.29
C ALA A 98 18.02 4.35 7.10
N THR A 99 18.12 3.04 7.31
CA THR A 99 19.29 2.27 6.91
C THR A 99 19.20 2.01 5.42
N GLU A 100 20.20 2.47 4.68
CA GLU A 100 20.29 2.16 3.26
C GLU A 100 20.49 0.66 3.05
N VAL A 101 19.73 0.12 2.10
CA VAL A 101 19.90 -1.24 1.61
C VAL A 101 20.28 -1.15 0.15
N GLU A 102 21.22 -1.98 -0.30
CA GLU A 102 21.67 -2.04 -1.70
C GLU A 102 20.63 -2.73 -2.61
N GLN A 103 19.35 -2.39 -2.42
CA GLN A 103 18.22 -2.96 -3.12
C GLN A 103 17.30 -1.84 -3.57
N CYS A 104 16.82 -1.94 -4.81
CA CYS A 104 15.82 -1.04 -5.34
C CYS A 104 14.65 -1.85 -5.90
N ILE A 105 13.43 -1.33 -5.75
CA ILE A 105 12.23 -2.00 -6.21
C ILE A 105 11.62 -1.21 -7.36
N TYR A 106 11.58 -1.80 -8.55
CA TYR A 106 10.82 -1.24 -9.66
C TYR A 106 9.38 -1.73 -9.57
N ARG A 107 8.43 -0.84 -9.80
CA ARG A 107 7.01 -1.19 -9.79
C ARG A 107 6.29 -0.54 -10.95
N PHE A 108 5.53 -1.33 -11.68
CA PHE A 108 4.66 -0.85 -12.75
C PHE A 108 3.41 -1.72 -12.88
N LEU A 109 2.47 -1.23 -13.68
CA LEU A 109 1.18 -1.85 -13.94
C LEU A 109 1.09 -2.15 -15.44
N ILE A 110 0.74 -3.38 -15.82
CA ILE A 110 0.52 -3.75 -17.23
C ILE A 110 -0.94 -4.19 -17.42
N PRO A 111 -1.66 -3.61 -18.41
CA PRO A 111 -2.98 -4.10 -18.81
C PRO A 111 -2.91 -5.57 -19.25
N THR A 112 -3.83 -6.39 -18.75
CA THR A 112 -3.85 -7.83 -19.07
C THR A 112 -4.04 -8.09 -20.56
N SER A 113 -4.79 -7.24 -21.26
CA SER A 113 -4.94 -7.33 -22.72
C SER A 113 -3.59 -7.33 -23.44
N LYS A 114 -2.66 -6.44 -23.07
CA LYS A 114 -1.32 -6.39 -23.67
C LYS A 114 -0.50 -7.65 -23.40
N LEU A 115 -0.70 -8.30 -22.25
CA LEU A 115 -0.03 -9.56 -21.90
C LEU A 115 -0.60 -10.74 -22.70
N LEU A 116 -1.90 -10.73 -22.97
CA LEU A 116 -2.58 -11.75 -23.77
C LEU A 116 -2.35 -11.55 -25.28
N ASP A 117 -2.14 -10.33 -25.75
CA ASP A 117 -1.88 -10.03 -27.16
C ASP A 117 -0.48 -10.51 -27.62
N ASN A 118 0.47 -10.66 -26.70
CA ASN A 118 1.83 -11.12 -27.00
C ASN A 118 1.94 -12.65 -26.86
N PRO A 119 2.30 -13.39 -27.93
CA PRO A 119 2.42 -14.85 -27.91
C PRO A 119 3.41 -15.42 -26.87
N ILE A 120 4.43 -14.64 -26.48
CA ILE A 120 5.44 -15.07 -25.49
C ILE A 120 4.85 -15.04 -24.08
N THR A 121 4.09 -14.00 -23.74
CA THR A 121 3.54 -13.83 -22.40
C THR A 121 2.19 -14.53 -22.24
N ARG A 122 1.41 -14.66 -23.31
CA ARG A 122 0.07 -15.25 -23.31
C ARG A 122 -0.03 -16.57 -22.51
N PRO A 123 0.82 -17.60 -22.69
CA PRO A 123 0.72 -18.86 -21.95
C PRO A 123 0.85 -18.70 -20.43
N LEU A 124 1.48 -17.61 -19.95
CA LEU A 124 1.62 -17.34 -18.52
C LEU A 124 0.33 -16.79 -17.90
N PHE A 125 -0.54 -16.16 -18.71
CA PHE A 125 -1.73 -15.43 -18.27
C PHE A 125 -3.05 -16.05 -18.73
N GLU A 126 -3.03 -17.04 -19.63
CA GLU A 126 -4.25 -17.73 -20.10
C GLU A 126 -4.93 -18.60 -19.04
N GLN A 127 -4.17 -19.13 -18.07
CA GLN A 127 -4.68 -19.96 -16.98
C GLN A 127 -4.82 -19.12 -15.70
N ASP A 128 -6.03 -18.61 -15.46
CA ASP A 128 -6.34 -17.67 -14.37
C ASP A 128 -6.68 -18.38 -13.05
N THR A 129 -5.80 -19.28 -12.59
CA THR A 129 -5.95 -19.95 -11.27
C THR A 129 -4.98 -19.42 -10.22
N ALA A 130 -3.99 -18.64 -10.63
CA ALA A 130 -2.93 -18.13 -9.76
C ALA A 130 -3.07 -16.63 -9.50
N THR A 131 -3.04 -16.24 -8.23
CA THR A 131 -3.28 -14.88 -7.76
C THR A 131 -2.00 -14.18 -7.31
N PHE A 132 -0.90 -14.91 -7.15
CA PHE A 132 0.42 -14.34 -6.89
C PHE A 132 1.50 -15.27 -7.42
N ARG A 133 2.46 -14.70 -8.15
CA ARG A 133 3.56 -15.46 -8.73
C ARG A 133 4.87 -14.80 -8.43
N VAL A 134 5.90 -15.60 -8.25
CA VAL A 134 7.27 -15.14 -8.06
C VAL A 134 8.19 -15.92 -8.98
N ALA A 135 9.05 -15.21 -9.70
CA ALA A 135 10.19 -15.77 -10.39
C ALA A 135 11.46 -15.18 -9.77
N ALA A 136 12.44 -16.02 -9.47
CA ALA A 136 13.61 -15.59 -8.72
C ALA A 136 14.92 -16.21 -9.25
N THR A 137 16.00 -15.50 -8.99
CA THR A 137 17.39 -15.96 -9.05
C THR A 137 18.05 -15.69 -7.69
N ALA A 138 19.35 -15.97 -7.55
CA ALA A 138 20.08 -15.60 -6.34
C ALA A 138 20.03 -14.09 -6.03
N GLU A 139 20.00 -13.25 -7.07
CA GLU A 139 20.16 -11.79 -6.94
C GLU A 139 18.88 -11.00 -7.23
N LYS A 140 17.98 -11.54 -8.07
CA LYS A 140 16.82 -10.80 -8.60
C LYS A 140 15.53 -11.55 -8.36
N ARG A 141 14.45 -10.83 -8.11
CA ARG A 141 13.11 -11.36 -7.85
C ARG A 141 12.06 -10.53 -8.60
N ILE A 142 11.16 -11.20 -9.30
CA ILE A 142 9.97 -10.57 -9.87
C ILE A 142 8.78 -11.22 -9.21
N ALA A 143 7.91 -10.42 -8.61
CA ALA A 143 6.59 -10.88 -8.25
C ALA A 143 5.55 -10.21 -9.15
N TRP A 144 4.45 -10.91 -9.42
CA TRP A 144 3.30 -10.32 -10.10
C TRP A 144 1.98 -10.94 -9.66
N TYR A 145 0.94 -10.13 -9.66
CA TYR A 145 -0.39 -10.51 -9.23
C TYR A 145 -1.47 -9.66 -9.92
N PRO A 146 -2.67 -10.21 -10.12
CA PRO A 146 -3.77 -9.48 -10.73
C PRO A 146 -4.37 -8.46 -9.77
N CYS A 147 -4.83 -7.36 -10.35
CA CYS A 147 -5.63 -6.29 -9.75
C CYS A 147 -6.86 -6.06 -10.63
N ARG A 148 -7.93 -5.50 -10.05
CA ARG A 148 -9.18 -5.19 -10.76
C ARG A 148 -9.75 -6.40 -11.52
N LYS A 149 -9.92 -7.53 -10.82
CA LYS A 149 -10.43 -8.78 -11.40
C LYS A 149 -9.63 -9.20 -12.65
N SER A 150 -8.30 -9.22 -12.52
CA SER A 150 -7.38 -9.62 -13.60
C SER A 150 -7.39 -8.73 -14.85
N VAL A 151 -7.90 -7.50 -14.80
CA VAL A 151 -7.76 -6.53 -15.92
C VAL A 151 -6.38 -5.86 -15.92
N LEU A 152 -5.67 -5.90 -14.80
CA LEU A 152 -4.36 -5.29 -14.62
C LEU A 152 -3.45 -6.21 -13.82
N TYR A 153 -2.18 -6.35 -14.20
CA TYR A 153 -1.17 -7.00 -13.35
C TYR A 153 -0.21 -5.98 -12.75
N SER A 154 0.06 -6.13 -11.46
CA SER A 154 1.07 -5.38 -10.72
C SER A 154 2.37 -6.15 -10.69
N TYR A 155 3.50 -5.49 -10.96
CA TYR A 155 4.83 -6.09 -11.01
C TYR A 155 5.80 -5.37 -10.07
N PRO A 156 5.93 -5.79 -8.80
CA PRO A 156 7.10 -5.46 -8.00
C PRO A 156 8.32 -6.31 -8.42
N TRP A 157 9.39 -5.63 -8.82
CA TRP A 157 10.70 -6.19 -9.19
C TRP A 157 11.74 -5.75 -8.18
N ILE A 158 12.42 -6.69 -7.53
CA ILE A 158 13.49 -6.47 -6.56
C ILE A 158 14.80 -7.00 -7.14
#